data_AF-A0A1M4U075-F1
#
_entry.id   AF-A0A1M4U075-F1
#
_cell.length_a   1.000
_cell.length_b   1.000
_cell.length_c   1.000
_cell.angle_alpha   90.00
_cell.angle_beta   90.00
_cell.angle_gamma   90.00
#
_symmetry.space_group_name_H-M   'P 1'
#
loop_
_entity.id
_entity.type
_entity.pdbx_description
1 polymer ?
#
loop_
_entity_poly.entity_id
_entity_poly.type
_entity_poly.pdbx_seq_one_letter_code
_entity_poly.pdbx_strand_id
1 'polypeptide(L)'
;MARIMFSKVNNSDHMLETYGLSEENSILPMLEDFKDEDEIREYCWKVLRTYPDLKKETWTVGLEGGDYIYSFAGNYIFITDDIWSFNLIAKQPVLELLAAQLKQERKNCMDR
;
A
#
# COMPACT_ATOMS: atom_id res chain seq x y z
N MET A 1 24.85 -18.05 23.87
CA MET A 1 24.10 -17.58 22.69
C MET A 1 22.72 -18.20 22.74
N ALA A 2 21.69 -17.39 22.99
CA ALA A 2 20.30 -17.80 22.80
C ALA A 2 19.49 -16.51 22.64
N ARG A 3 19.28 -16.09 21.39
CA ARG A 3 18.30 -15.04 21.08
C ARG A 3 17.03 -15.79 20.74
N ILE A 4 16.12 -15.83 21.70
CA ILE A 4 14.78 -16.36 21.51
C ILE A 4 14.13 -15.46 20.45
N MET A 5 14.03 -15.93 19.20
CA MET A 5 13.10 -15.36 18.23
C MET A 5 11.71 -15.82 18.66
N PHE A 6 11.02 -15.01 19.45
CA PHE A 6 9.57 -15.12 19.55
C PHE A 6 9.02 -14.70 18.18
N SER A 7 8.79 -15.68 17.32
CA SER A 7 8.05 -15.53 16.07
C SER A 7 6.64 -15.07 16.39
N LYS A 8 6.42 -13.75 16.38
CA LYS A 8 5.10 -13.20 16.09
C LYS A 8 4.97 -13.34 14.58
N VAL A 9 4.44 -14.47 14.12
CA VAL A 9 3.98 -14.58 12.73
C VAL A 9 2.81 -13.61 12.64
N ASN A 10 3.10 -12.37 12.29
CA ASN A 10 2.07 -11.38 12.01
C ASN A 10 1.38 -11.88 10.75
N ASN A 11 0.06 -11.97 10.78
CA ASN A 11 -0.70 -12.44 9.63
C ASN A 11 -0.40 -11.68 8.33
N SER A 12 0.05 -10.42 8.45
CA SER A 12 0.51 -9.57 7.35
C SER A 12 1.77 -10.12 6.69
N ASP A 13 2.71 -10.72 7.43
CA ASP A 13 3.91 -11.35 6.85
C ASP A 13 3.53 -12.56 5.98
N HIS A 14 2.57 -13.38 6.45
CA HIS A 14 2.06 -14.51 5.68
C HIS A 14 1.31 -14.04 4.42
N MET A 15 0.59 -12.91 4.48
CA MET A 15 -0.03 -12.31 3.29
C MET A 15 1.02 -11.83 2.30
N LEU A 16 2.02 -11.08 2.76
CA LEU A 16 3.10 -10.60 1.90
C LEU A 16 3.84 -11.77 1.25
N GLU A 17 4.14 -12.85 1.98
CA GLU A 17 4.73 -14.07 1.40
C GLU A 17 3.80 -14.72 0.35
N THR A 18 2.50 -14.84 0.65
CA THR A 18 1.52 -15.47 -0.25
C THR A 18 1.42 -14.76 -1.59
N TYR A 19 1.53 -13.43 -1.60
CA TYR A 19 1.46 -12.61 -2.81
C TYR A 19 2.83 -12.21 -3.38
N GLY A 20 3.93 -12.73 -2.81
CA GLY A 20 5.30 -12.43 -3.26
C GLY A 20 5.70 -10.97 -3.06
N LEU A 21 5.24 -10.35 -1.98
CA LEU A 21 5.49 -8.96 -1.57
C LEU A 21 6.37 -8.84 -0.31
N SER A 22 6.85 -9.96 0.24
CA SER A 22 7.60 -10.00 1.51
C SER A 22 8.93 -9.23 1.49
N GLU A 23 9.53 -9.05 0.31
CA GLU A 23 10.78 -8.32 0.12
C GLU A 23 10.56 -6.99 -0.64
N GLU A 24 9.30 -6.59 -0.83
CA GLU A 24 8.95 -5.42 -1.62
C GLU A 24 8.90 -4.14 -0.79
N ASN A 25 8.96 -3.00 -1.47
CA ASN A 25 9.13 -1.69 -0.84
C ASN A 25 7.80 -1.00 -0.53
N SER A 26 7.87 -0.04 0.38
CA SER A 26 6.79 0.91 0.63
C SER A 26 6.79 2.04 -0.41
N ILE A 27 5.63 2.60 -0.72
CA ILE A 27 5.51 3.81 -1.54
C ILE A 27 5.95 5.08 -0.81
N LEU A 28 5.91 5.08 0.54
CA LEU A 28 6.11 6.29 1.35
C LEU A 28 7.43 7.02 1.09
N PRO A 29 8.59 6.33 0.95
CA PRO A 29 9.85 7.01 0.63
C PRO A 29 9.83 7.75 -0.72
N MET A 30 8.96 7.36 -1.65
CA MET A 30 8.83 8.01 -2.96
C MET A 30 7.96 9.27 -2.92
N LEU A 31 7.25 9.47 -1.81
CA LEU A 31 6.28 10.54 -1.58
C LEU A 31 6.74 11.51 -0.47
N GLU A 32 8.05 11.61 -0.23
CA GLU A 32 8.64 12.55 0.75
C GLU A 32 8.21 14.01 0.54
N ASP A 33 7.81 14.36 -0.68
CA ASP A 33 7.32 15.68 -1.06
C ASP A 33 5.89 15.98 -0.56
N PHE A 34 5.17 15.00 0.00
CA PHE A 34 3.80 15.16 0.52
C PHE A 34 3.83 15.67 1.96
N LYS A 35 2.78 16.40 2.36
CA LYS A 35 2.71 17.13 3.62
C LYS A 35 2.62 16.21 4.83
N ASP A 36 1.76 15.21 4.74
CA ASP A 36 1.47 14.27 5.83
C ASP A 36 0.86 12.97 5.29
N GLU A 37 0.74 11.98 6.18
CA GLU A 37 0.19 10.66 5.84
C GLU A 37 -1.29 10.74 5.40
N ASP A 38 -2.07 11.64 5.97
CA ASP A 38 -3.48 11.82 5.58
C ASP A 38 -3.62 12.30 4.14
N GLU A 39 -2.75 13.22 3.71
CA GLU A 39 -2.67 13.63 2.30
C GLU A 39 -2.31 12.42 1.41
N ILE A 40 -1.31 11.64 1.79
CA ILE A 40 -0.91 10.43 1.03
C ILE A 40 -2.06 9.44 0.93
N ARG A 41 -2.78 9.18 2.03
CA ARG A 41 -3.93 8.29 2.10
C ARG A 41 -5.03 8.74 1.14
N GLU A 42 -5.39 10.03 1.17
CA GLU A 42 -6.44 10.59 0.31
C GLU A 42 -6.08 10.46 -1.18
N TYR A 43 -4.88 10.89 -1.58
CA TYR A 43 -4.44 10.81 -2.96
C TYR A 43 -4.28 9.36 -3.42
N CYS A 44 -3.77 8.46 -2.57
CA CYS A 44 -3.68 7.03 -2.87
C CYS A 44 -5.05 6.46 -3.21
N TRP A 45 -6.06 6.68 -2.36
CA TRP A 45 -7.41 6.19 -2.64
C TRP A 45 -8.01 6.84 -3.88
N LYS A 46 -7.75 8.12 -4.13
CA LYS A 46 -8.20 8.81 -5.34
C LYS A 46 -7.62 8.17 -6.60
N VAL A 47 -6.32 7.92 -6.63
CA VAL A 47 -5.62 7.26 -7.76
C VAL A 47 -6.09 5.83 -7.94
N LEU A 48 -6.15 5.04 -6.87
CA LEU A 48 -6.58 3.65 -6.93
C LEU A 48 -8.00 3.50 -7.49
N ARG A 49 -8.92 4.40 -7.11
CA ARG A 49 -10.29 4.41 -7.65
C ARG A 49 -10.39 4.75 -9.15
N THR A 50 -9.32 5.24 -9.77
CA THR A 50 -9.28 5.45 -11.24
C THR A 50 -9.09 4.15 -12.02
N TYR A 51 -8.61 3.09 -11.38
CA TYR A 51 -8.41 1.79 -12.00
C TYR A 51 -9.72 0.99 -12.01
N PRO A 52 -10.35 0.79 -13.18
CA PRO A 52 -11.65 0.11 -13.27
C PRO A 52 -11.55 -1.40 -12.97
N ASP A 53 -10.34 -1.95 -13.07
CA ASP A 53 -10.00 -3.33 -12.82
C ASP A 53 -9.47 -3.57 -11.40
N LEU A 54 -9.41 -2.54 -10.55
CA LEU A 54 -9.03 -2.66 -9.15
C LEU A 54 -10.00 -3.59 -8.43
N LYS A 55 -9.49 -4.73 -7.95
CA LYS A 55 -10.25 -5.74 -7.23
C LYS A 55 -9.68 -5.91 -5.84
N LYS A 56 -10.57 -5.98 -4.86
CA LYS A 56 -10.20 -6.36 -3.49
C LYS A 56 -10.14 -7.89 -3.42
N GLU A 57 -9.00 -8.44 -3.04
CA GLU A 57 -8.86 -9.88 -2.84
C GLU A 57 -9.53 -10.28 -1.50
N THR A 58 -10.16 -11.46 -1.45
CA THR A 58 -11.06 -11.89 -0.35
C THR A 58 -10.34 -12.24 0.96
N TRP A 59 -9.09 -11.83 1.13
CA TRP A 59 -8.31 -12.14 2.31
C TRP A 59 -8.62 -11.13 3.42
N THR A 60 -9.60 -11.46 4.28
CA THR A 60 -9.86 -10.74 5.53
C THR A 60 -9.02 -11.36 6.64
N VAL A 61 -7.85 -10.80 6.91
CA VAL A 61 -7.17 -11.09 8.17
C VAL A 61 -7.04 -9.82 8.99
N GLY A 62 -7.57 -9.88 10.20
CA GLY A 62 -7.72 -8.76 11.10
C GLY A 62 -9.19 -8.49 11.37
N LEU A 63 -9.67 -8.91 12.55
CA LEU A 63 -10.96 -8.48 13.10
C LEU A 63 -10.99 -6.95 13.37
N GLU A 64 -9.83 -6.29 13.29
CA GLU A 64 -9.63 -4.85 13.33
C GLU A 64 -9.14 -4.43 11.93
N GLY A 65 -10.07 -3.93 11.12
CA GLY A 65 -9.88 -3.75 9.69
C GLY A 65 -8.90 -2.63 9.35
N GLY A 66 -7.90 -2.97 8.55
CA GLY A 66 -6.98 -2.00 7.95
C GLY A 66 -6.06 -2.61 6.90
N ASP A 67 -5.72 -3.89 7.01
CA ASP A 67 -4.91 -4.58 6.01
C ASP A 67 -5.76 -5.14 4.85
N TYR A 68 -5.41 -4.77 3.62
CA TYR A 68 -6.09 -5.17 2.40
C TYR A 68 -5.11 -5.56 1.30
N ILE A 69 -5.44 -6.62 0.56
CA ILE A 69 -4.80 -6.92 -0.71
C ILE A 69 -5.73 -6.48 -1.84
N TYR A 70 -5.18 -5.71 -2.77
CA TYR A 70 -5.84 -5.37 -4.02
C TYR A 70 -5.04 -5.92 -5.20
N SER A 71 -5.75 -6.22 -6.28
CA SER A 71 -5.17 -6.59 -7.56
C SER A 71 -5.62 -5.62 -8.65
N PHE A 72 -4.70 -5.22 -9.53
CA PHE A 72 -5.00 -4.46 -10.74
C PHE A 72 -3.92 -4.72 -11.80
N ALA A 73 -4.30 -4.76 -13.07
CA ALA A 73 -3.41 -4.99 -14.20
C ALA A 73 -2.45 -6.20 -14.04
N GLY A 74 -2.91 -7.25 -13.33
CA GLY A 74 -2.10 -8.44 -13.03
C GLY A 74 -1.04 -8.26 -11.93
N ASN A 75 -1.05 -7.14 -11.22
CA ASN A 75 -0.18 -6.87 -10.08
C ASN A 75 -0.98 -6.88 -8.78
N TYR A 76 -0.30 -7.16 -7.68
CA TYR A 76 -0.85 -7.08 -6.34
C TYR A 76 -0.27 -5.88 -5.59
N ILE A 77 -1.12 -5.25 -4.79
CA ILE A 77 -0.72 -4.23 -3.83
C ILE A 77 -1.29 -4.61 -2.47
N PHE A 78 -0.46 -4.46 -1.45
CA PHE A 78 -0.87 -4.55 -0.07
C PHE A 78 -1.03 -3.15 0.49
N ILE A 79 -2.17 -2.88 1.12
CA ILE A 79 -2.48 -1.59 1.71
C ILE A 79 -2.79 -1.83 3.18
N THR A 80 -2.06 -1.16 4.05
CA THR A 80 -2.45 -0.96 5.45
C THR A 80 -3.11 0.40 5.52
N ASP A 81 -4.39 0.44 5.90
CA ASP A 81 -5.20 1.64 6.08
C ASP A 81 -5.95 1.54 7.41
N ASP A 82 -5.21 1.73 8.50
CA ASP A 82 -5.72 1.77 9.86
C ASP A 82 -5.79 3.21 10.37
N ILE A 83 -6.51 3.41 11.49
CA ILE A 83 -6.64 4.72 12.17
C ILE A 83 -5.26 5.31 12.55
N TRP A 84 -4.25 4.47 12.73
CA TRP A 84 -2.92 4.85 13.20
C TRP A 84 -1.87 5.00 12.11
N SER A 85 -2.07 4.41 10.93
CA SER A 85 -1.03 4.37 9.90
C SER A 85 -1.60 4.04 8.52
N PHE A 86 -0.96 4.58 7.49
CA PHE A 86 -1.18 4.23 6.10
C PHE A 86 0.11 3.75 5.46
N ASN A 87 0.05 2.61 4.77
CA ASN A 87 1.17 2.11 3.99
C ASN A 87 0.66 1.41 2.74
N LEU A 88 1.45 1.47 1.66
CA LEU A 88 1.21 0.73 0.43
C LEU A 88 2.50 0.04 0.01
N ILE A 89 2.44 -1.28 -0.07
CA ILE A 89 3.54 -2.16 -0.48
C ILE A 89 3.17 -2.82 -1.81
N ALA A 90 4.07 -2.75 -2.77
CA ALA A 90 3.89 -3.34 -4.08
C ALA A 90 5.25 -3.53 -4.75
N LYS A 91 5.27 -4.19 -5.91
CA LYS A 91 6.49 -4.29 -6.71
C LYS A 91 7.01 -2.91 -7.12
N GLN A 92 8.34 -2.75 -7.17
CA GLN A 92 8.98 -1.48 -7.51
C GLN A 92 8.38 -0.77 -8.75
N PRO A 93 8.12 -1.43 -9.90
CA PRO A 93 7.54 -0.76 -11.07
C PRO A 93 6.10 -0.26 -10.84
N VAL A 94 5.36 -0.95 -9.97
CA VAL A 94 4.00 -0.55 -9.57
C VAL A 94 4.06 0.67 -8.65
N LEU A 95 5.00 0.69 -7.70
CA LEU A 95 5.22 1.83 -6.82
C LEU A 95 5.63 3.08 -7.61
N GLU A 96 6.54 2.95 -8.58
CA GLU A 96 6.95 4.04 -9.47
C GLU A 96 5.76 4.61 -10.26
N LEU A 97 4.92 3.72 -10.81
CA LEU A 97 3.74 4.11 -11.57
C LEU A 97 2.70 4.82 -10.70
N LEU A 98 2.41 4.28 -9.52
CA LEU A 98 1.49 4.91 -8.56
C LEU A 98 2.04 6.24 -8.06
N ALA A 99 3.31 6.31 -7.67
CA ALA A 99 3.93 7.54 -7.19
C ALA A 99 3.93 8.65 -8.25
N ALA A 100 4.19 8.31 -9.51
CA ALA A 100 4.10 9.26 -10.62
C ALA A 100 2.68 9.82 -10.79
N GLN A 101 1.66 8.95 -10.73
CA GLN A 101 0.27 9.38 -10.83
C GLN A 101 -0.17 10.22 -9.63
N LEU A 102 0.26 9.88 -8.41
CA LEU A 102 -0.01 10.66 -7.21
C LEU A 102 0.58 12.07 -7.32
N LYS A 103 1.84 12.18 -7.75
CA LYS A 103 2.49 13.48 -7.97
C LYS A 103 1.78 14.28 -9.08
N GLN A 104 1.28 13.62 -10.12
CA GLN A 104 0.52 14.27 -11.18
C GLN A 104 -0.84 14.78 -10.68
N GLU A 105 -1.59 13.96 -9.94
CA GLU A 105 -2.88 14.33 -9.37
C GLU A 105 -2.76 15.48 -8.38
N ARG A 106 -1.69 15.50 -7.57
CA ARG A 106 -1.39 16.62 -6.66
C ARG A 106 -1.13 17.91 -7.41
N LYS A 107 -0.33 17.88 -8.48
CA LYS A 107 -0.07 19.05 -9.34
C LYS A 107 -1.37 19.58 -9.96
N ASN A 108 -2.20 18.68 -10.50
CA ASN A 108 -3.50 19.05 -11.08
C ASN A 108 -4.45 19.73 -10.06
N CYS A 109 -4.27 19.46 -8.76
CA CYS A 109 -5.03 20.11 -7.69
C CYS A 109 -4.48 21.50 -7.30
N MET A 110 -3.17 21.74 -7.48
CA MET A 110 -2.54 23.04 -7.20
C MET A 110 -2.74 24.07 -8.31
N ASP A 111 -2.99 23.63 -9.54
CA ASP A 111 -3.25 24.48 -10.72
C ASP A 111 -4.74 24.88 -10.88
N ARG A 112 -5.61 24.51 -9.94
CA ARG A 112 -7.05 24.85 -9.94
C ARG A 112 -7.40 25.81 -8.81
#